data_AF-A0A954QU77-F1
#
_entry.id   AF-A0A954QU77-F1
#
_cell.length_a   1.000
_cell.length_b   1.000
_cell.length_c   1.000
_cell.angle_alpha   90.00
_cell.angle_beta   90.00
_cell.angle_gamma   90.00
#
_symmetry.space_group_name_H-M   'P 1'
#
loop_
_entity.id
_entity.type
_entity.pdbx_description
1 polymer ?
#
loop_
_entity_poly.entity_id
_entity_poly.type
_entity_poly.pdbx_seq_one_letter_code
_entity_poly.pdbx_strand_id
1 'polypeptide(L)'
;MRTILFPKSRLSLEQALDRAEQLNANLVDLANQFEASVLHPRSEWYGYDPIHIRAPHYQSAWSEILQGWTDAEIEPPNPSGWLNWLRLRRLRPEKRKLFGVPQAHSQPAACLANGTQLSFY
;
A
#
# COMPACT_ATOMS: atom_id res chain seq x y z
N MET A 1 -14.69 -0.67 -21.71
CA MET A 1 -13.74 -0.95 -20.60
C MET A 1 -14.40 -1.13 -19.23
N ARG A 2 -15.43 -0.34 -18.84
CA ARG A 2 -16.08 -0.42 -17.50
C ARG A 2 -16.56 -1.82 -17.10
N THR A 3 -17.16 -2.55 -18.04
CA THR A 3 -17.73 -3.90 -17.83
C THR A 3 -16.71 -5.03 -17.72
N ILE A 4 -15.45 -4.82 -18.10
CA ILE A 4 -14.41 -5.86 -18.00
C ILE A 4 -13.74 -5.80 -16.62
N LEU A 5 -13.37 -4.60 -16.17
CA LEU A 5 -12.66 -4.41 -14.89
C LEU A 5 -13.61 -4.38 -13.70
N PHE A 6 -14.81 -3.82 -13.88
CA PHE A 6 -15.80 -3.67 -12.80
C PHE A 6 -17.21 -4.08 -13.27
N PRO A 7 -17.41 -5.36 -13.65
CA PRO A 7 -18.64 -5.83 -14.28
C PRO A 7 -19.93 -5.58 -13.48
N LYS A 8 -19.81 -5.46 -12.15
CA LYS A 8 -20.95 -5.22 -11.24
C LYS A 8 -21.06 -3.78 -10.75
N SER A 9 -20.15 -2.89 -11.16
CA SER A 9 -20.18 -1.50 -10.72
C SER A 9 -21.26 -0.71 -11.45
N ARG A 10 -22.12 -0.05 -10.67
CA ARG A 10 -23.16 0.86 -11.19
C ARG A 10 -22.65 2.30 -11.33
N LEU A 11 -21.50 2.62 -10.72
CA LEU A 11 -20.89 3.95 -10.66
C LEU A 11 -20.37 4.43 -12.01
N SER A 12 -20.82 5.60 -12.48
CA SER A 12 -20.15 6.30 -13.59
C SER A 12 -18.74 6.75 -13.16
N LEU A 13 -17.88 7.07 -14.13
CA LEU A 13 -16.54 7.59 -13.83
C LEU A 13 -16.64 8.92 -13.06
N GLU A 14 -17.49 9.83 -13.52
CA GLU A 14 -17.78 11.11 -12.85
C GLU A 14 -18.23 10.90 -11.41
N GLN A 15 -19.23 10.03 -11.17
CA GLN A 15 -19.68 9.72 -9.80
C GLN A 15 -18.59 9.09 -8.93
N ALA A 16 -17.64 8.37 -9.52
CA ALA A 16 -16.51 7.81 -8.80
C ALA A 16 -15.49 8.89 -8.43
N LEU A 17 -15.25 9.86 -9.32
CA LEU A 17 -14.38 11.01 -9.07
C LEU A 17 -14.99 11.93 -8.00
N ASP A 18 -16.27 12.30 -8.12
CA ASP A 18 -16.96 13.13 -7.11
C ASP A 18 -16.89 12.51 -5.71
N ARG A 19 -17.09 11.19 -5.63
CA ARG A 19 -16.98 10.46 -4.37
C ARG A 19 -15.57 10.40 -3.84
N ALA A 20 -14.56 10.29 -4.71
CA ALA A 20 -13.17 10.31 -4.30
C ALA A 20 -12.77 11.69 -3.76
N GLU A 21 -13.20 12.77 -4.42
CA GLU A 21 -12.98 14.15 -3.97
C GLU A 21 -13.66 14.42 -2.63
N GLN A 22 -14.93 14.01 -2.48
CA GLN A 22 -15.66 14.15 -1.23
C GLN A 22 -15.04 13.34 -0.09
N LEU A 23 -14.60 12.10 -0.37
CA LEU A 23 -13.88 11.28 0.61
C LEU A 23 -12.58 11.96 1.03
N ASN A 24 -11.81 12.50 0.08
CA ASN A 24 -10.57 13.19 0.38
C ASN A 24 -10.79 14.43 1.25
N ALA A 25 -11.80 15.26 0.93
CA ALA A 25 -12.16 16.41 1.76
C ALA A 25 -12.50 16.00 3.21
N ASN A 26 -13.33 14.97 3.37
CA ASN A 26 -13.69 14.45 4.68
C ASN A 26 -12.48 13.91 5.48
N LEU A 27 -11.52 13.27 4.80
CA LEU A 27 -10.29 12.78 5.45
C LEU A 27 -9.39 13.93 5.91
N VAL A 28 -9.30 15.01 5.12
CA VAL A 28 -8.56 16.22 5.53
C VAL A 28 -9.23 16.88 6.73
N ASP A 29 -10.56 17.02 6.72
CA ASP A 29 -11.32 17.56 7.84
C ASP A 29 -11.14 16.71 9.11
N LEU A 30 -11.14 15.38 8.96
CA LEU A 30 -10.90 14.46 10.05
C LEU A 30 -9.47 14.61 10.59
N ALA A 31 -8.48 14.70 9.72
CA ALA A 31 -7.09 14.88 10.14
C ALA A 31 -6.91 16.17 10.94
N ASN A 32 -7.53 17.27 10.52
CA ASN A 32 -7.52 18.54 11.26
C ASN A 32 -8.17 18.39 12.64
N GLN A 33 -9.28 17.65 12.76
CA GLN A 33 -9.96 17.42 14.04
C GLN A 33 -9.12 16.61 15.03
N PHE A 34 -8.31 15.67 14.53
CA PHE A 34 -7.48 14.78 15.34
C PHE A 34 -6.01 15.22 15.43
N GLU A 35 -5.67 16.42 14.94
CA GLU A 35 -4.30 16.93 14.86
C GLU A 35 -3.34 15.94 14.17
N ALA A 36 -3.86 15.19 13.19
CA ALA A 36 -3.10 14.23 12.41
C ALA A 36 -2.48 14.90 11.18
N SER A 37 -1.31 14.40 10.78
CA SER A 37 -0.66 14.84 9.54
C SER A 37 -1.29 14.18 8.32
N VAL A 38 -1.55 14.98 7.27
CA VAL A 38 -1.98 14.49 5.95
C VAL A 38 -0.80 14.54 5.00
N LEU A 39 -0.42 13.39 4.46
CA LEU A 39 0.54 13.31 3.37
C LEU A 39 -0.20 13.31 2.04
N HIS A 40 0.20 14.22 1.15
CA HIS A 40 -0.32 14.29 -0.21
C HIS A 40 0.60 13.49 -1.16
N PRO A 41 0.13 12.38 -1.74
CA PRO A 41 0.95 11.59 -2.66
C PRO A 41 1.33 12.40 -3.90
N ARG A 42 2.58 12.27 -4.34
CA ARG A 42 3.07 12.98 -5.54
C ARG A 42 2.53 12.32 -6.81
N SER A 43 2.07 13.13 -7.76
CA SER A 43 1.53 12.62 -9.03
C SER A 43 2.59 11.85 -9.83
N GLU A 44 3.87 12.23 -9.75
CA GLU A 44 4.94 11.51 -10.44
C GLU A 44 5.13 10.07 -9.96
N TRP A 45 4.64 9.69 -8.78
CA TRP A 45 4.73 8.31 -8.31
C TRP A 45 3.90 7.35 -9.16
N TYR A 46 2.89 7.87 -9.84
CA TYR A 46 1.91 7.09 -10.57
C TYR A 46 2.13 7.15 -12.08
N GLY A 47 1.51 6.23 -12.82
CA GLY A 47 1.59 6.15 -14.28
C GLY A 47 0.22 6.26 -14.90
N TYR A 48 -0.01 5.47 -15.96
CA TYR A 48 -1.34 5.33 -16.57
C TYR A 48 -2.38 4.79 -15.57
N ASP A 49 -1.92 3.98 -14.61
CA ASP A 49 -2.70 3.56 -13.46
C ASP A 49 -2.43 4.54 -12.28
N PRO A 50 -3.41 5.37 -11.89
CA PRO A 50 -3.25 6.35 -10.81
C PRO A 50 -3.39 5.73 -9.40
N ILE A 51 -3.63 4.42 -9.29
CA ILE A 51 -3.86 3.75 -8.00
C ILE A 51 -2.56 3.10 -7.50
N HIS A 52 -1.73 2.59 -8.40
CA HIS A 52 -0.51 1.87 -8.04
C HIS A 52 0.74 2.74 -8.22
N ILE A 53 1.51 2.91 -7.14
CA ILE A 53 2.84 3.52 -7.20
C ILE A 53 3.71 2.70 -8.16
N ARG A 54 4.45 3.38 -9.03
CA ARG A 54 5.39 2.75 -9.97
C ARG A 54 6.63 2.26 -9.21
N ALA A 55 7.14 1.10 -9.59
CA ALA A 55 8.29 0.48 -8.93
C ALA A 55 9.53 1.39 -8.78
N PRO A 56 9.90 2.25 -9.76
CA PRO A 56 11.01 3.19 -9.61
C PRO A 56 10.84 4.18 -8.45
N HIS A 57 9.60 4.45 -8.04
CA HIS A 57 9.26 5.41 -6.99
C HIS A 57 8.96 4.75 -5.65
N TYR A 58 9.04 3.42 -5.52
CA TYR A 58 8.72 2.74 -4.26
C TYR A 58 9.60 3.25 -3.10
N GLN A 59 10.90 3.36 -3.32
CA GLN A 59 11.80 3.82 -2.26
C GLN A 59 11.45 5.24 -1.80
N SER A 60 11.41 6.19 -2.72
CA SER A 60 11.12 7.60 -2.40
C SER A 60 9.73 7.76 -1.77
N ALA A 61 8.72 7.08 -2.32
CA ALA A 61 7.36 7.17 -1.82
C ALA A 61 7.24 6.60 -0.40
N TRP A 62 7.79 5.42 -0.13
CA TRP A 62 7.72 4.84 1.21
C TRP A 62 8.56 5.60 2.23
N SER A 63 9.71 6.14 1.84
CA SER A 63 10.50 7.02 2.71
C SER A 63 9.70 8.26 3.10
N GLU A 64 9.05 8.94 2.14
CA GLU A 64 8.24 10.14 2.42
C GLU A 64 6.99 9.80 3.26
N ILE A 65 6.31 8.70 2.95
CA ILE A 65 5.13 8.22 3.69
C ILE A 65 5.46 7.93 5.17
N LEU A 66 6.58 7.25 5.42
CA LEU A 66 6.95 6.80 6.76
C LEU A 66 7.74 7.84 7.55
N GLN A 67 8.27 8.88 6.91
CA GLN A 67 9.05 9.92 7.58
C GLN A 67 8.29 10.58 8.73
N GLY A 68 6.97 10.76 8.59
CA GLY A 68 6.14 11.34 9.66
C GLY A 68 5.83 10.39 10.82
N TRP A 69 6.26 9.12 10.77
CA TRP A 69 5.92 8.11 11.78
C TRP A 69 7.00 7.92 12.84
N THR A 70 8.20 8.46 12.61
CA THR A 70 9.32 8.34 13.54
C THR A 70 10.25 9.54 13.43
N ASP A 71 10.76 10.01 14.57
CA ASP A 71 11.80 11.04 14.62
C ASP A 71 13.19 10.48 14.28
N ALA A 72 13.31 9.15 14.12
CA ALA A 72 14.55 8.51 13.71
C ALA A 72 14.83 8.79 12.23
N GLU A 73 16.10 9.03 11.90
CA GLU A 73 16.52 9.02 10.49
C GLU A 73 16.22 7.64 9.90
N ILE A 74 15.27 7.61 8.96
CA ILE A 74 14.97 6.41 8.20
C ILE A 74 16.14 6.19 7.24
N GLU A 75 17.01 5.24 7.59
CA GLU A 75 18.05 4.82 6.66
C GLU A 75 17.41 4.42 5.32
N PRO A 76 17.93 4.92 4.19
CA PRO A 76 17.41 4.52 2.90
C PRO A 76 17.53 3.00 2.80
N PRO A 77 16.45 2.29 2.41
CA PRO A 77 16.48 0.84 2.35
C PRO A 77 17.62 0.41 1.43
N ASN A 78 18.51 -0.43 1.93
CA ASN A 78 19.55 -1.05 1.11
C ASN A 78 18.85 -1.79 -0.04
N PRO A 79 19.14 -1.48 -1.32
CA PRO A 79 18.46 -2.10 -2.44
C PRO A 79 18.54 -3.62 -2.31
N SER A 80 17.42 -4.22 -1.93
CA SER A 80 17.40 -5.65 -1.75
C SER A 80 17.48 -6.29 -3.12
N GLY A 81 18.44 -7.19 -3.31
CA GLY A 81 18.57 -7.93 -4.56
C GLY A 81 17.23 -8.57 -4.95
N TRP A 82 17.00 -8.73 -6.26
CA TRP A 82 15.74 -9.24 -6.83
C TRP A 82 15.25 -10.55 -6.18
N LEU A 83 16.18 -11.41 -5.73
CA LEU A 83 15.89 -12.65 -4.97
C LEU A 83 15.18 -12.36 -3.65
N ASN A 84 15.67 -11.40 -2.87
CA ASN A 84 15.05 -11.03 -1.61
C ASN A 84 13.69 -10.38 -1.84
N TRP A 85 13.58 -9.52 -2.85
CA TRP A 85 12.29 -8.94 -3.24
C TRP A 85 11.26 -10.03 -3.60
N LEU A 86 11.67 -11.04 -4.37
CA LEU A 86 10.79 -12.15 -4.74
C LEU A 86 10.45 -13.03 -3.53
N ARG A 87 11.40 -13.27 -2.64
CA ARG A 87 11.19 -13.97 -1.36
C ARG A 87 10.12 -13.26 -0.53
N LEU A 88 10.27 -11.96 -0.30
CA LEU A 88 9.33 -11.16 0.50
C LEU A 88 7.92 -11.10 -0.13
N ARG A 89 7.81 -10.99 -1.46
CA ARG A 89 6.51 -11.01 -2.16
C ARG A 89 5.78 -12.35 -2.10
N ARG A 90 6.48 -13.45 -1.77
CA ARG A 90 5.90 -14.79 -1.68
C ARG A 90 5.41 -15.16 -0.28
N LEU A 91 5.68 -14.32 0.72
CA LEU A 91 5.20 -14.53 2.08
C LEU A 91 3.66 -14.52 2.11
N ARG A 92 3.10 -15.23 3.09
CA ARG A 92 1.65 -15.49 3.16
C ARG A 92 1.10 -15.17 4.55
N PRO A 93 -0.11 -14.61 4.62
CA PRO A 93 -0.84 -14.47 5.89
C PRO A 93 -1.21 -15.81 6.51
N GLU A 94 -1.48 -15.77 7.81
CA GLU A 94 -1.91 -16.92 8.62
C GLU A 94 -3.08 -17.61 7.95
N LYS A 95 -4.06 -16.83 7.48
CA LYS A 95 -5.25 -17.32 6.79
C LYS A 95 -5.51 -16.49 5.56
N ARG A 96 -5.82 -17.15 4.43
CA ARG A 96 -6.36 -16.48 3.25
C ARG A 96 -7.24 -17.40 2.44
N LYS A 97 -7.97 -16.83 1.49
CA LYS A 97 -8.71 -17.57 0.47
C LYS A 97 -8.13 -17.23 -0.89
N LEU A 98 -7.64 -18.22 -1.63
CA LEU A 98 -7.14 -18.04 -3.00
C LEU A 98 -8.05 -18.81 -3.96
N PHE A 99 -8.69 -18.12 -4.90
CA PHE A 99 -9.71 -18.70 -5.80
C PHE A 99 -10.78 -19.53 -5.08
N GLY A 100 -11.19 -19.07 -3.90
CA GLY A 100 -12.19 -19.78 -3.11
C GLY A 100 -11.63 -20.88 -2.20
N VAL A 101 -10.35 -21.24 -2.32
CA VAL A 101 -9.72 -22.30 -1.52
C VAL A 101 -9.09 -21.70 -0.26
N PRO A 102 -9.50 -22.12 0.95
CA PRO A 102 -8.85 -21.72 2.19
C PRO A 102 -7.38 -22.19 2.20
N GLN A 103 -6.48 -21.33 2.64
CA GLN A 103 -5.07 -21.62 2.85
C GLN A 103 -4.68 -21.14 4.25
N ALA A 104 -3.90 -21.96 4.95
CA ALA A 104 -3.31 -21.63 6.23
C ALA A 104 -1.77 -21.68 6.15
N HIS A 105 -1.09 -20.78 6.85
CA HIS A 105 0.37 -20.73 6.91
C HIS A 105 0.85 -20.40 8.33
N SER A 106 1.78 -21.19 8.85
CA SER A 106 2.38 -20.92 10.17
C SER A 106 3.10 -19.57 10.19
N GLN A 107 3.00 -18.87 11.31
CA GLN A 107 3.70 -17.61 11.56
C GLN A 107 4.83 -17.83 12.58
N PRO A 108 5.93 -17.06 12.52
CA PRO A 108 6.19 -15.95 11.60
C PRO A 108 6.41 -16.42 10.16
N ALA A 109 5.93 -15.63 9.20
CA ALA A 109 6.11 -15.92 7.77
C ALA A 109 7.58 -15.80 7.33
N ALA A 110 8.36 -14.93 8.00
CA ALA A 110 9.81 -14.82 7.78
C ALA A 110 10.53 -14.27 9.01
N CYS A 111 11.84 -14.53 9.07
CA CYS A 111 12.78 -13.83 9.94
C CYS A 111 13.79 -13.07 9.06
N LEU A 112 13.99 -11.78 9.33
CA LEU A 112 14.97 -10.92 8.66
C LEU A 112 16.37 -11.14 9.24
N ALA A 113 17.41 -10.66 8.54
CA ALA A 113 18.80 -10.89 8.94
C ALA A 113 19.16 -10.28 10.31
N ASN A 114 18.45 -9.23 10.71
CA ASN A 114 18.57 -8.58 12.02
C ASN A 114 17.73 -9.25 13.13
N GLY A 115 17.08 -10.39 12.85
CA GLY A 115 16.23 -11.11 13.80
C GLY A 115 14.78 -10.62 13.86
N THR A 116 14.41 -9.57 13.14
CA THR A 116 13.01 -9.11 13.08
C THR A 116 12.12 -10.19 12.46
N GLN A 117 11.03 -10.52 13.15
CA GLN A 117 10.04 -11.50 12.68
C GLN A 117 8.89 -10.79 11.97
N LEU A 118 8.52 -11.31 10.80
CA LEU A 118 7.39 -10.81 10.01
C LEU A 118 6.22 -11.80 10.15
N SER A 119 5.11 -11.31 10.70
CA SER A 119 3.86 -12.06 10.81
C SER A 119 2.75 -11.31 10.07
N PHE A 120 1.93 -12.05 9.32
CA PHE A 120 0.82 -11.50 8.56
C PHE A 120 -0.46 -12.23 9.00
N TYR A 121 -1.52 -11.49 9.35
CA TYR A 121 -2.80 -12.03 9.85
C TYR A 121 -3.94 -11.73 8.88
#